data_AF-A0A1Y3BI02-F1
#
_entry.id   AF-A0A1Y3BI02-F1
#
_cell.length_a   1.000
_cell.length_b   1.000
_cell.length_c   1.000
_cell.angle_alpha   90.00
_cell.angle_beta   90.00
_cell.angle_gamma   90.00
#
_symmetry.space_group_name_H-M   'P 1'
#
loop_
_entity.id
_entity.type
_entity.pdbx_description
1 polymer ?
#
loop_
_entity_poly.entity_id
_entity_poly.type
_entity_poly.pdbx_seq_one_letter_code
_entity_poly.pdbx_strand_id
1 'polypeptide(L)'
;RFYEDHESLVENVLYWGRDHHNSNKLYFVQQPDKYDMFVQPEKYLISVSQPNENVDTLKSGSLRAKYNANQLRSDLIGQFFTNNNNVRVPEIEGNLFLRSDGKKVWKKYFFSLRSSGLYYCPKGKPKSTKDLICLTAFELNCVYYGFGWRKKFKAPNDYGFAIKHPQIQTKSPKHIKYLCAESQDDLKLWMTGIRIAKYGHHLLENYKQFKINVEHSNTLDDDDDGGCVNTTNNTTGDELLNK
;
A
#
# COMPACT_ATOMS: atom_id res chain seq x y z
N ARG A 1 -3.22 -2.57 -9.55
CA ARG A 1 -2.33 -2.51 -8.38
C ARG A 1 -1.30 -1.44 -8.65
N PHE A 2 -0.75 -0.81 -7.63
CA PHE A 2 0.50 -0.08 -7.83
C PHE A 2 1.68 -1.07 -7.78
N TYR A 3 2.79 -0.68 -8.38
CA TYR A 3 4.07 -1.38 -8.27
C TYR A 3 4.82 -0.84 -7.05
N GLU A 4 5.46 -1.73 -6.29
CA GLU A 4 6.48 -1.33 -5.32
C GLU A 4 7.77 -0.94 -6.06
N ASP A 5 8.54 -0.01 -5.52
CA ASP A 5 9.62 0.65 -6.29
C ASP A 5 10.76 -0.30 -6.67
N HIS A 6 11.00 -1.33 -5.86
CA HIS A 6 11.96 -2.40 -6.15
C HIS A 6 11.52 -3.40 -7.24
N GLU A 7 10.25 -3.40 -7.68
CA GLU A 7 9.77 -4.39 -8.65
C GLU A 7 10.24 -4.08 -10.07
N SER A 8 10.71 -5.11 -10.79
CA SER A 8 11.00 -4.99 -12.22
C SER A 8 9.72 -4.81 -13.02
N LEU A 9 9.56 -3.64 -13.64
CA LEU A 9 8.43 -3.36 -14.52
C LEU A 9 8.43 -4.28 -15.74
N VAL A 10 9.60 -4.57 -16.30
CA VAL A 10 9.75 -5.44 -17.49
C VAL A 10 9.25 -6.84 -17.19
N GLU A 11 9.70 -7.45 -16.09
CA GLU A 11 9.25 -8.79 -15.69
C GLU A 11 7.73 -8.85 -15.47
N ASN A 12 7.18 -7.79 -14.86
CA ASN A 12 5.75 -7.72 -14.60
C ASN A 12 4.90 -7.58 -15.86
N VAL A 13 5.37 -6.79 -16.83
CA VAL A 13 4.68 -6.60 -18.11
C VAL A 13 4.78 -7.85 -18.99
N LEU A 14 5.86 -8.64 -18.89
CA LEU A 14 5.97 -9.91 -19.62
C LEU A 14 4.85 -10.90 -19.25
N TYR A 15 4.32 -10.85 -18.02
CA TYR A 15 3.19 -11.67 -17.60
C TYR A 15 1.87 -11.34 -18.30
N TRP A 16 1.77 -10.21 -19.02
CA TRP A 16 0.56 -9.83 -19.73
C TRP A 16 0.32 -10.71 -20.96
N GLY A 17 1.37 -11.35 -21.48
CA GLY A 17 1.28 -12.15 -22.70
C GLY A 17 1.07 -11.28 -23.95
N ARG A 18 0.98 -11.93 -25.11
CA ARG A 18 0.83 -11.27 -26.42
C ARG A 18 -0.60 -11.28 -26.95
N ASP A 19 -1.57 -11.68 -26.13
CA ASP A 19 -2.97 -11.77 -26.55
C ASP A 19 -3.52 -10.38 -26.88
N HIS A 20 -4.00 -10.21 -28.11
CA HIS A 20 -4.63 -8.97 -28.59
C HIS A 20 -5.86 -8.54 -27.78
N HIS A 21 -6.44 -9.44 -26.98
CA HIS A 21 -7.55 -9.13 -26.06
C HIS A 21 -7.08 -8.60 -24.70
N ASN A 22 -5.76 -8.51 -24.46
CA ASN A 22 -5.25 -7.94 -23.23
C ASN A 22 -5.43 -6.42 -23.22
N SER A 23 -6.24 -5.94 -22.28
CA SER A 23 -6.52 -4.51 -22.08
C SER A 23 -5.78 -3.90 -20.89
N ASN A 24 -4.71 -4.54 -20.41
CA ASN A 24 -3.90 -4.02 -19.31
C ASN A 24 -3.20 -2.73 -19.75
N LYS A 25 -3.10 -1.78 -18.81
CA LYS A 25 -2.52 -0.45 -19.04
C LYS A 25 -1.63 -0.08 -17.87
N LEU A 26 -0.54 0.61 -18.18
CA LEU A 26 0.27 1.31 -17.19
C LEU A 26 -0.30 2.70 -17.01
N TYR A 27 -0.41 3.12 -15.76
CA TYR A 27 -0.85 4.45 -15.39
C TYR A 27 0.23 5.06 -14.50
N PHE A 28 0.61 6.30 -14.82
CA PHE A 28 1.43 7.12 -13.94
C PHE A 28 0.50 8.07 -13.20
N VAL A 29 0.25 7.79 -11.92
CA VAL A 29 -0.73 8.50 -11.09
C VAL A 29 -0.22 8.62 -9.67
N GLN A 30 -0.61 9.71 -8.99
CA GLN A 30 -0.30 9.88 -7.58
C GLN A 30 -1.09 8.87 -6.74
N GLN A 31 -0.40 8.18 -5.83
CA GLN A 31 -1.00 7.20 -4.93
C GLN A 31 -0.67 7.55 -3.47
N PRO A 32 -1.48 8.40 -2.81
CA PRO A 32 -1.19 8.87 -1.44
C PRO A 32 -1.15 7.72 -0.43
N ASP A 33 -1.91 6.65 -0.66
CA ASP A 33 -1.99 5.51 0.25
C ASP A 33 -0.75 4.57 0.20
N LYS A 34 0.20 4.76 -0.73
CA LYS A 34 1.31 3.82 -0.93
C LYS A 34 2.24 3.72 0.28
N TYR A 35 2.55 4.87 0.89
CA TYR A 35 3.45 4.99 2.04
C TYR A 35 2.75 5.41 3.33
N ASP A 36 1.41 5.38 3.36
CA ASP A 36 0.62 5.79 4.53
C ASP A 36 0.98 4.98 5.80
N MET A 37 1.46 3.74 5.62
CA MET A 37 1.96 2.92 6.74
C MET A 37 3.21 3.46 7.44
N PHE A 38 4.02 4.27 6.77
CA PHE A 38 5.18 4.91 7.36
C PHE A 38 4.85 6.33 7.88
N VAL A 39 3.75 6.92 7.41
CA VAL A 39 3.23 8.21 7.90
C VAL A 39 2.38 8.02 9.16
N GLN A 40 1.58 6.96 9.21
CA GLN A 40 0.66 6.62 10.29
C GLN A 40 0.84 5.16 10.74
N PRO A 41 2.05 4.73 11.17
CA PRO A 41 2.33 3.35 11.54
C PRO A 41 1.41 2.80 12.63
N GLU A 42 0.89 3.64 13.52
CA GLU A 42 -0.08 3.28 14.57
C GLU A 42 -1.41 2.72 14.03
N LYS A 43 -1.71 2.91 12.74
CA LYS A 43 -2.89 2.33 12.07
C LYS A 43 -2.64 0.94 11.50
N TYR A 44 -1.38 0.60 11.21
CA TYR A 44 -1.02 -0.58 10.41
C TYR A 44 -0.12 -1.57 11.13
N LEU A 45 0.84 -1.08 11.92
CA LEU A 45 1.82 -1.87 12.65
C LEU A 45 1.28 -2.28 14.03
N ILE A 46 0.00 -2.69 14.08
CA ILE A 46 -0.69 -3.09 15.31
C ILE A 46 -0.59 -4.61 15.46
N SER A 47 -0.17 -5.09 16.64
CA SER A 47 -0.33 -6.49 17.03
C SER A 47 -1.52 -6.58 17.98
N VAL A 48 -2.58 -7.30 17.59
CA VAL A 48 -3.78 -7.49 18.46
C VAL A 48 -3.42 -8.19 19.77
N SER A 49 -2.35 -8.98 19.76
CA SER A 49 -1.83 -9.78 20.87
C SER A 49 -0.81 -9.07 21.76
N GLN A 50 -0.31 -7.89 21.39
CA GLN A 50 0.72 -7.19 22.17
C GLN A 50 0.39 -5.71 22.32
N PRO A 51 0.04 -5.24 23.53
CA PRO A 51 -0.12 -3.83 23.79
C PRO A 51 1.20 -3.10 23.49
N ASN A 52 1.10 -1.93 22.90
CA ASN A 52 2.25 -1.10 22.57
C ASN A 52 1.97 0.32 23.07
N GLU A 53 2.72 0.73 24.09
CA GLU A 53 2.54 2.03 24.76
C GLU A 53 2.64 3.21 23.79
N ASN A 54 3.49 3.11 22.76
CA ASN A 54 3.62 4.17 21.75
C ASN A 54 2.36 4.26 20.89
N VAL A 55 1.77 3.13 20.51
CA VAL A 55 0.48 3.09 19.77
C VAL A 55 -0.64 3.64 20.64
N ASP A 56 -0.72 3.24 21.91
CA ASP A 56 -1.76 3.70 22.83
C ASP A 56 -1.62 5.21 23.10
N THR A 57 -0.39 5.69 23.28
CA THR A 57 -0.06 7.11 23.41
C THR A 57 -0.51 7.87 22.17
N LEU A 58 -0.15 7.42 20.96
CA LEU A 58 -0.54 8.06 19.70
C LEU A 58 -2.06 8.12 19.53
N LYS A 59 -2.77 7.04 19.87
CA LYS A 59 -4.25 6.98 19.80
C LYS A 59 -4.94 7.84 20.85
N SER A 60 -4.34 8.03 22.02
CA SER A 60 -4.93 8.83 23.11
C SER A 60 -5.03 10.33 22.80
N GLY A 61 -4.23 10.84 21.84
CA GLY A 61 -4.14 12.27 21.57
C GLY A 61 -3.56 13.10 22.72
N SER A 62 -2.87 12.46 23.68
CA SER A 62 -2.25 13.11 24.83
C SER A 62 -1.22 14.20 24.44
N LEU A 63 -0.84 15.05 25.39
CA LEU A 63 0.22 16.05 25.16
C LEU A 63 1.53 15.37 24.70
N ARG A 64 1.89 14.23 25.30
CA ARG A 64 3.05 13.44 24.88
C ARG A 64 2.94 13.02 23.41
N ALA A 65 1.75 12.58 22.97
CA ALA A 65 1.52 12.24 21.58
C ALA A 65 1.69 13.45 20.67
N LYS A 66 1.17 14.62 21.06
CA LYS A 66 1.26 15.84 20.25
C LYS A 66 2.70 16.34 20.07
N TYR A 67 3.51 16.34 21.13
CA TYR A 67 4.90 16.83 21.07
C TYR A 67 5.88 15.80 20.47
N ASN A 68 5.65 14.51 20.69
CA ASN A 68 6.61 13.46 20.33
C ASN A 68 6.12 12.52 19.21
N ALA A 69 5.06 12.86 18.48
CA ALA A 69 4.44 11.99 17.47
C ALA A 69 5.46 11.39 16.50
N ASN A 70 6.35 12.23 15.96
CA ASN A 70 7.34 11.79 14.96
C ASN A 70 8.33 10.79 15.55
N GLN A 71 8.81 11.03 16.78
CA GLN A 71 9.72 10.11 17.46
C GLN A 71 9.02 8.77 17.76
N LEU A 72 7.80 8.82 18.31
CA LEU A 72 7.02 7.62 18.61
C LEU A 72 6.76 6.77 17.36
N ARG A 73 6.47 7.41 16.22
CA ARG A 73 6.29 6.74 14.93
C ARG A 73 7.59 6.14 14.41
N SER A 74 8.69 6.87 14.48
CA SER A 74 10.02 6.36 14.13
C SER A 74 10.40 5.14 14.97
N ASP A 75 10.14 5.18 16.28
CA ASP A 75 10.39 4.06 17.18
C ASP A 75 9.54 2.84 16.83
N LEU A 76 8.25 3.05 16.48
CA LEU A 76 7.36 1.97 16.05
C LEU A 76 7.86 1.30 14.76
N ILE A 77 8.25 2.10 13.76
CA ILE A 77 8.81 1.60 12.51
C ILE A 77 10.11 0.86 12.79
N GLY A 78 11.02 1.45 13.57
CA GLY A 78 12.29 0.86 13.97
C GLY A 78 12.09 -0.51 14.61
N GLN A 79 11.29 -0.58 15.69
CA GLN A 79 10.99 -1.83 16.40
C GLN A 79 10.39 -2.90 15.49
N PHE A 80 9.50 -2.52 14.58
CA PHE A 80 8.82 -3.46 13.70
C PHE A 80 9.76 -4.07 12.65
N PHE A 81 10.70 -3.27 12.11
CA PHE A 81 11.62 -3.66 11.05
C PHE A 81 13.03 -4.05 11.53
N THR A 82 13.30 -4.08 12.84
CA THR A 82 14.65 -4.33 13.42
C THR A 82 15.28 -5.66 12.98
N ASN A 83 14.47 -6.70 12.71
CA ASN A 83 14.99 -8.01 12.29
C ASN A 83 15.11 -8.10 10.75
N ASN A 84 16.32 -7.83 10.23
CA ASN A 84 16.62 -7.83 8.80
C ASN A 84 16.26 -9.14 8.06
N ASN A 85 16.18 -10.28 8.76
CA ASN A 85 16.01 -11.60 8.14
C ASN A 85 14.59 -12.17 8.27
N ASN A 86 13.69 -11.55 9.04
CA ASN A 86 12.30 -11.98 9.16
C ASN A 86 11.45 -10.82 9.68
N VAL A 87 10.92 -10.01 8.74
CA VAL A 87 9.99 -8.94 9.12
C VAL A 87 8.78 -9.56 9.77
N ARG A 88 8.48 -9.11 10.99
CA ARG A 88 7.27 -9.49 11.71
C ARG A 88 6.07 -9.09 10.85
N VAL A 89 5.11 -9.99 10.67
CA VAL A 89 3.86 -9.66 9.97
C VAL A 89 2.85 -9.17 11.00
N PRO A 90 2.11 -8.07 10.74
CA PRO A 90 1.12 -7.62 11.70
C PRO A 90 0.02 -8.68 11.78
N GLU A 91 -0.37 -9.05 13.00
CA GLU A 91 -1.42 -10.03 13.25
C GLU A 91 -2.79 -9.38 13.03
N ILE A 92 -3.13 -9.14 11.77
CA ILE A 92 -4.41 -8.57 11.38
C ILE A 92 -5.48 -9.66 11.42
N GLU A 93 -6.54 -9.41 12.17
CA GLU A 93 -7.69 -10.29 12.29
C GLU A 93 -8.98 -9.49 12.14
N GLY A 94 -9.96 -10.07 11.47
CA GLY A 94 -11.21 -9.37 11.20
C GLY A 94 -12.05 -10.08 10.17
N ASN A 95 -13.24 -9.55 9.91
CA ASN A 95 -14.11 -10.15 8.93
C ASN A 95 -13.84 -9.62 7.52
N LEU A 96 -13.90 -10.51 6.53
CA LEU A 96 -13.97 -10.15 5.12
C LEU A 96 -15.08 -10.96 4.44
N PHE A 97 -15.63 -10.39 3.37
CA PHE A 97 -16.50 -11.11 2.47
C PHE A 97 -15.66 -11.82 1.41
N LEU A 98 -15.78 -13.14 1.33
CA LEU A 98 -15.18 -13.97 0.29
C LEU A 98 -16.24 -14.32 -0.75
N ARG A 99 -15.91 -14.09 -2.02
CA ARG A 99 -16.76 -14.53 -3.13
C ARG A 99 -16.66 -16.04 -3.32
N SER A 100 -17.80 -16.71 -3.49
CA SER A 100 -17.84 -18.13 -3.85
C SER A 100 -17.36 -18.36 -5.29
N ASP A 101 -16.52 -19.38 -5.48
CA ASP A 101 -15.94 -19.73 -6.78
C ASP A 101 -17.03 -19.87 -7.87
N GLY A 102 -16.86 -19.14 -8.97
CA GLY A 102 -17.77 -19.16 -10.12
C GLY A 102 -19.14 -18.50 -9.91
N LYS A 103 -19.50 -18.07 -8.69
CA LYS A 103 -20.82 -17.53 -8.35
C LYS A 103 -20.76 -16.03 -8.07
N LYS A 104 -21.89 -15.32 -8.14
CA LYS A 104 -22.03 -13.92 -7.67
C LYS A 104 -22.58 -13.87 -6.24
N VAL A 105 -22.05 -14.74 -5.38
CA VAL A 105 -22.46 -14.91 -3.99
C VAL A 105 -21.25 -14.62 -3.10
N TRP A 106 -21.46 -13.82 -2.07
CA TRP A 106 -20.43 -13.41 -1.12
C TRP A 106 -20.81 -13.90 0.27
N LYS A 107 -19.84 -14.44 1.01
CA LYS A 107 -20.02 -14.94 2.37
C LYS A 107 -19.02 -14.28 3.29
N LYS A 108 -19.47 -13.86 4.46
CA LYS A 108 -18.62 -13.26 5.49
C LYS A 108 -17.92 -14.37 6.27
N TYR A 109 -16.60 -14.26 6.42
CA TYR A 109 -15.80 -15.16 7.24
C TYR A 109 -14.86 -14.35 8.12
N PHE A 110 -14.42 -14.96 9.21
CA PHE A 110 -13.30 -14.45 9.99
C PHE A 110 -11.99 -14.78 9.27
N PHE A 111 -11.17 -13.78 9.07
CA PHE A 111 -9.87 -13.85 8.41
C PHE A 111 -8.75 -13.48 9.36
N SER A 112 -7.57 -14.00 9.04
CA SER A 112 -6.39 -13.90 9.85
C SER A 112 -5.16 -13.82 8.95
N LEU A 113 -4.43 -12.72 9.03
CA LEU A 113 -3.18 -12.52 8.29
C LEU A 113 -2.02 -13.15 9.06
N ARG A 114 -1.20 -13.93 8.37
CA ARG A 114 0.02 -14.54 8.91
C ARG A 114 1.17 -14.37 7.92
N SER A 115 2.39 -14.63 8.38
CA SER A 115 3.59 -14.57 7.54
C SER A 115 3.51 -15.48 6.32
N SER A 116 2.91 -16.66 6.46
CA SER A 116 2.77 -17.64 5.39
C SER A 116 1.61 -17.37 4.42
N GLY A 117 0.67 -16.48 4.74
CA GLY A 117 -0.50 -16.26 3.89
C GLY A 117 -1.73 -15.70 4.60
N LEU A 118 -2.83 -15.69 3.85
CA LEU A 118 -4.15 -15.30 4.33
C LEU A 118 -4.96 -16.54 4.71
N TYR A 119 -5.44 -16.58 5.94
CA TYR A 119 -6.21 -17.69 6.49
C TYR A 119 -7.63 -17.26 6.83
N TYR A 120 -8.57 -18.20 6.84
CA TYR A 120 -9.95 -17.94 7.25
C TYR A 120 -10.57 -19.13 7.99
N CYS A 121 -11.59 -18.87 8.78
CA CYS A 121 -12.36 -19.89 9.47
C CYS A 121 -13.78 -20.02 8.85
N PRO A 122 -14.11 -21.16 8.23
CA PRO A 122 -15.44 -21.37 7.62
C PRO A 122 -16.60 -21.39 8.63
N LYS A 123 -16.31 -21.70 9.90
CA LYS A 123 -17.30 -21.93 10.97
C LYS A 123 -17.45 -20.74 11.92
N GLY A 124 -16.99 -19.54 11.55
CA GLY A 124 -17.09 -18.33 12.37
C GLY A 124 -15.77 -17.97 13.05
N LYS A 125 -15.79 -17.44 14.28
CA LYS A 125 -14.56 -17.06 14.99
C LYS A 125 -13.78 -18.33 15.41
N PRO A 126 -12.47 -18.43 15.12
CA PRO A 126 -11.67 -19.61 15.45
C PRO A 126 -11.56 -19.78 16.97
N LYS A 127 -11.61 -21.03 17.44
CA LYS A 127 -11.32 -21.40 18.85
C LYS A 127 -9.85 -21.79 19.03
N SER A 128 -9.20 -22.21 17.94
CA SER A 128 -7.78 -22.52 17.88
C SER A 128 -7.21 -22.25 16.48
N THR A 129 -5.88 -22.23 16.35
CA THR A 129 -5.20 -22.11 15.05
C THR A 129 -5.52 -23.26 14.08
N LYS A 130 -5.97 -24.43 14.59
CA LYS A 130 -6.37 -25.59 13.76
C LYS A 130 -7.68 -25.37 13.01
N ASP A 131 -8.49 -24.38 13.42
CA ASP A 131 -9.74 -24.04 12.74
C ASP A 131 -9.51 -23.17 11.48
N LEU A 132 -8.28 -22.69 11.28
CA LEU A 132 -7.91 -21.82 10.18
C LEU A 132 -7.52 -22.62 8.94
N ILE A 133 -8.09 -22.25 7.80
CA ILE A 133 -7.77 -22.80 6.49
C ILE A 133 -7.00 -21.75 5.70
N CYS A 134 -5.86 -22.14 5.11
CA CYS A 134 -5.11 -21.26 4.21
C CYS A 134 -5.93 -21.00 2.95
N LEU A 135 -6.25 -19.73 2.68
CA LEU A 135 -6.89 -19.34 1.43
C LEU A 135 -5.84 -19.19 0.31
N THR A 136 -4.72 -18.54 0.61
CA THR A 136 -3.63 -18.30 -0.34
C THR A 136 -2.35 -17.86 0.36
N ALA A 137 -1.21 -18.29 -0.18
CA ALA A 137 0.11 -17.76 0.16
C ALA A 137 0.42 -16.50 -0.67
N PHE A 138 1.36 -15.66 -0.22
CA PHE A 138 1.71 -14.39 -0.87
C PHE A 138 2.97 -14.45 -1.73
N GLU A 139 3.84 -15.44 -1.54
CA GLU A 139 5.12 -15.57 -2.25
C GLU A 139 4.94 -15.43 -3.76
N LEU A 140 4.04 -16.20 -4.35
CA LEU A 140 3.78 -16.21 -5.80
C LEU A 140 2.58 -15.36 -6.22
N ASN A 141 1.80 -14.82 -5.29
CA ASN A 141 0.59 -14.06 -5.61
C ASN A 141 0.81 -12.55 -5.45
N CYS A 142 0.10 -11.77 -6.26
CA CYS A 142 -0.01 -10.33 -6.10
C CYS A 142 -1.42 -9.96 -5.64
N VAL A 143 -1.51 -8.79 -5.00
CA VAL A 143 -2.77 -8.20 -4.55
C VAL A 143 -3.19 -7.05 -5.46
N TYR A 144 -4.50 -6.95 -5.74
CA TYR A 144 -5.07 -6.00 -6.69
C TYR A 144 -6.33 -5.36 -6.13
N TYR A 145 -6.46 -4.04 -6.23
CA TYR A 145 -7.71 -3.34 -5.96
C TYR A 145 -8.81 -3.77 -6.94
N GLY A 146 -10.02 -3.95 -6.41
CA GLY A 146 -11.24 -4.18 -7.17
C GLY A 146 -11.93 -2.86 -7.51
N PHE A 147 -12.52 -2.79 -8.71
CA PHE A 147 -13.25 -1.61 -9.17
C PHE A 147 -14.58 -2.02 -9.79
N GLY A 148 -15.67 -1.34 -9.40
CA GLY A 148 -17.02 -1.56 -9.94
C GLY A 148 -17.61 -2.95 -9.66
N TRP A 149 -17.15 -3.64 -8.61
CA TRP A 149 -17.55 -5.02 -8.33
C TRP A 149 -18.97 -5.16 -7.79
N ARG A 150 -19.56 -4.10 -7.23
CA ARG A 150 -20.98 -4.08 -6.90
C ARG A 150 -21.85 -4.39 -8.13
N LYS A 151 -21.61 -3.68 -9.24
CA LYS A 151 -22.34 -3.90 -10.50
C LYS A 151 -21.96 -5.24 -11.14
N LYS A 152 -20.66 -5.53 -11.23
CA LYS A 152 -20.14 -6.70 -11.98
C LYS A 152 -20.37 -8.04 -11.28
N PHE A 153 -20.10 -8.09 -9.99
CA PHE A 153 -20.04 -9.32 -9.19
C PHE A 153 -20.99 -9.35 -8.01
N LYS A 154 -21.87 -8.34 -7.87
CA LYS A 154 -22.78 -8.20 -6.73
C LYS A 154 -22.03 -8.20 -5.39
N ALA A 155 -20.85 -7.56 -5.38
CA ALA A 155 -20.10 -7.36 -4.14
C ALA A 155 -20.92 -6.52 -3.14
N PRO A 156 -20.75 -6.75 -1.82
CA PRO A 156 -21.44 -5.99 -0.78
C PRO A 156 -21.21 -4.47 -0.90
N ASN A 157 -19.97 -4.06 -1.14
CA ASN A 157 -19.56 -2.67 -1.32
C ASN A 157 -18.42 -2.58 -2.37
N ASP A 158 -17.80 -1.41 -2.50
CA ASP A 158 -16.71 -1.15 -3.46
C ASP A 158 -15.30 -1.36 -2.88
N TYR A 159 -15.19 -1.77 -1.60
CA TYR A 159 -13.91 -2.00 -0.90
C TYR A 159 -13.35 -3.39 -1.20
N GLY A 160 -13.27 -3.73 -2.49
CA GLY A 160 -12.87 -5.03 -2.99
C GLY A 160 -11.37 -5.13 -3.24
N PHE A 161 -10.81 -6.32 -3.03
CA PHE A 161 -9.48 -6.67 -3.52
C PHE A 161 -9.40 -8.12 -3.98
N ALA A 162 -8.45 -8.42 -4.86
CA ALA A 162 -8.23 -9.74 -5.40
C ALA A 162 -6.79 -10.20 -5.16
N ILE A 163 -6.63 -11.51 -4.98
CA ILE A 163 -5.33 -12.17 -4.88
C ILE A 163 -5.25 -13.20 -6.01
N LYS A 164 -4.19 -13.14 -6.80
CA LYS A 164 -3.91 -14.09 -7.90
C LYS A 164 -2.43 -14.08 -8.28
N HIS A 165 -2.00 -15.13 -8.97
CA HIS A 165 -0.69 -15.20 -9.62
C HIS A 165 -0.59 -14.15 -10.73
N PRO A 166 0.58 -13.51 -10.94
CA PRO A 166 0.80 -12.55 -12.03
C PRO A 166 0.48 -13.13 -13.41
N GLN A 167 0.83 -14.39 -13.69
CA GLN A 167 0.56 -15.05 -15.00
C GLN A 167 -0.93 -15.26 -15.29
N ILE A 168 -1.81 -15.22 -14.29
CA ILE A 168 -3.25 -15.39 -14.53
C ILE A 168 -3.80 -14.10 -15.13
N GLN A 169 -3.92 -14.03 -16.45
CA GLN A 169 -4.52 -12.90 -17.17
C GLN A 169 -5.99 -13.14 -17.52
N THR A 170 -6.41 -14.40 -17.62
CA THR A 170 -7.82 -14.76 -17.83
C THR A 170 -8.61 -14.63 -16.53
N LYS A 171 -9.88 -14.24 -16.64
CA LYS A 171 -10.78 -14.02 -15.49
C LYS A 171 -11.33 -15.35 -14.93
N SER A 172 -10.52 -16.40 -14.90
CA SER A 172 -10.93 -17.72 -14.41
C SER A 172 -11.28 -17.66 -12.92
N PRO A 173 -12.52 -17.96 -12.52
CA PRO A 173 -12.95 -17.84 -11.13
C PRO A 173 -12.23 -18.80 -10.17
N LYS A 174 -11.59 -19.87 -10.68
CA LYS A 174 -10.91 -20.88 -9.85
C LYS A 174 -9.62 -20.37 -9.22
N HIS A 175 -8.90 -19.50 -9.94
CA HIS A 175 -7.54 -19.10 -9.57
C HIS A 175 -7.43 -17.67 -9.04
N ILE A 176 -8.55 -16.94 -8.98
CA ILE A 176 -8.59 -15.58 -8.44
C ILE A 176 -9.47 -15.58 -7.21
N LYS A 177 -8.90 -15.20 -6.07
CA LYS A 177 -9.65 -15.04 -4.83
C LYS A 177 -10.12 -13.59 -4.74
N TYR A 178 -11.43 -13.39 -4.69
CA TYR A 178 -12.06 -12.07 -4.59
C TYR A 178 -12.56 -11.85 -3.17
N LEU A 179 -12.06 -10.80 -2.53
CA LEU A 179 -12.41 -10.40 -1.19
C LEU A 179 -13.00 -8.99 -1.19
N CYS A 180 -13.76 -8.67 -0.15
CA CYS A 180 -14.37 -7.37 0.06
C CYS A 180 -14.36 -7.07 1.55
N ALA A 181 -13.79 -5.92 1.92
CA ALA A 181 -13.70 -5.43 3.30
C ALA A 181 -14.98 -4.69 3.71
N GLU A 182 -15.16 -4.42 5.00
CA GLU A 182 -16.37 -3.74 5.49
C GLU A 182 -16.31 -2.22 5.28
N SER A 183 -15.10 -1.66 5.40
CA SER A 183 -14.82 -0.23 5.23
C SER A 183 -13.59 0.03 4.35
N GLN A 184 -13.40 1.29 3.97
CA GLN A 184 -12.19 1.74 3.26
C GLN A 184 -10.94 1.56 4.13
N ASP A 185 -11.04 1.82 5.44
CA ASP A 185 -9.91 1.67 6.37
C ASP A 185 -9.52 0.20 6.53
N ASP A 186 -10.49 -0.71 6.60
CA ASP A 186 -10.23 -2.15 6.60
C ASP A 186 -9.53 -2.57 5.31
N LEU A 187 -9.99 -2.09 4.15
CA LEU A 187 -9.32 -2.37 2.87
C LEU A 187 -7.87 -1.91 2.90
N LYS A 188 -7.60 -0.68 3.36
CA LYS A 188 -6.22 -0.18 3.48
C LYS A 188 -5.40 -1.06 4.43
N LEU A 189 -5.95 -1.42 5.58
CA LEU A 189 -5.30 -2.26 6.58
C LEU A 189 -4.93 -3.63 6.00
N TRP A 190 -5.87 -4.34 5.38
CA TRP A 190 -5.61 -5.65 4.76
C TRP A 190 -4.63 -5.56 3.59
N MET A 191 -4.77 -4.57 2.69
CA MET A 191 -3.88 -4.38 1.55
C MET A 191 -2.45 -4.11 2.01
N THR A 192 -2.27 -3.21 2.98
CA THR A 192 -0.97 -2.89 3.56
C THR A 192 -0.38 -4.09 4.32
N GLY A 193 -1.17 -4.79 5.13
CA GLY A 193 -0.70 -5.98 5.83
C GLY A 193 -0.19 -7.07 4.89
N ILE A 194 -0.92 -7.33 3.79
CA ILE A 194 -0.49 -8.27 2.75
C ILE A 194 0.83 -7.81 2.10
N ARG A 195 0.98 -6.50 1.82
CA ARG A 195 2.22 -5.95 1.29
C ARG A 195 3.39 -6.17 2.26
N ILE A 196 3.19 -5.91 3.56
CA ILE A 196 4.21 -6.16 4.59
C ILE A 196 4.60 -7.64 4.60
N ALA A 197 3.61 -8.54 4.61
CA ALA A 197 3.86 -9.98 4.60
C ALA A 197 4.62 -10.45 3.34
N LYS A 198 4.36 -9.82 2.19
CA LYS A 198 4.98 -10.20 0.92
C LYS A 198 6.37 -9.63 0.73
N TYR A 199 6.55 -8.34 1.03
CA TYR A 199 7.73 -7.58 0.62
C TYR A 199 8.66 -7.24 1.79
N GLY A 200 8.15 -7.26 3.03
CA GLY A 200 8.95 -7.03 4.22
C GLY A 200 9.80 -5.76 4.14
N HIS A 201 11.10 -5.92 4.35
CA HIS A 201 12.05 -4.82 4.52
C HIS A 201 12.23 -3.97 3.25
N HIS A 202 11.98 -4.55 2.06
CA HIS A 202 11.99 -3.80 0.81
C HIS A 202 11.03 -2.61 0.85
N LEU A 203 9.91 -2.69 1.58
CA LEU A 203 9.00 -1.54 1.71
C LEU A 203 9.65 -0.36 2.45
N LEU A 204 10.42 -0.64 3.50
CA LEU A 204 11.13 0.38 4.27
C LEU A 204 12.25 1.00 3.43
N GLU A 205 12.98 0.19 2.67
CA GLU A 205 14.01 0.66 1.72
C GLU A 205 13.41 1.56 0.64
N ASN A 206 12.30 1.15 0.02
CA ASN A 206 11.60 1.96 -0.97
C ASN A 206 11.16 3.30 -0.37
N TYR A 207 10.62 3.30 0.86
CA TYR A 207 10.20 4.53 1.53
C TYR A 207 11.37 5.46 1.85
N LYS A 208 12.50 4.93 2.34
CA LYS A 208 13.72 5.71 2.59
C LYS A 208 14.23 6.35 1.30
N GLN A 209 14.29 5.60 0.21
CA GLN A 209 14.72 6.12 -1.08
C GLN A 209 13.76 7.19 -1.61
N PHE A 210 12.44 6.98 -1.48
CA PHE A 210 11.44 7.97 -1.82
C PHE A 210 11.65 9.28 -1.06
N LYS A 211 11.90 9.22 0.26
CA LYS A 211 12.17 10.40 1.09
C LYS A 211 13.41 11.17 0.64
N ILE A 212 14.50 10.46 0.35
CA ILE A 212 15.74 11.04 -0.19
C ILE A 212 15.45 11.77 -1.51
N ASN A 213 14.73 11.13 -2.43
CA ASN A 213 14.44 11.71 -3.74
C ASN A 213 13.56 12.97 -3.61
N VAL A 214 12.56 12.98 -2.72
CA VAL A 214 11.72 14.16 -2.46
C VAL A 214 12.54 15.31 -1.89
N GLU A 215 13.46 15.02 -0.96
CA GLU A 215 14.35 16.04 -0.38
C GLU A 215 15.30 16.64 -1.44
N HIS A 216 15.86 15.82 -2.33
CA HIS A 216 16.69 16.30 -3.44
C HIS A 216 15.90 17.14 -4.46
N SER A 217 14.66 16.76 -4.78
CA SER A 217 13.83 17.55 -5.70
C SER A 217 13.53 18.94 -5.14
N ASN A 218 13.21 19.04 -3.85
CA ASN A 218 12.93 20.32 -3.22
C ASN A 218 14.15 21.26 -3.21
N THR A 219 15.36 20.72 -3.04
CA THR A 219 16.59 21.55 -3.07
C THR A 219 16.93 22.09 -4.45
N LEU A 220 16.52 21.40 -5.53
CA LEU A 220 16.76 21.85 -6.91
C LEU A 220 15.79 22.96 -7.33
N ASP A 221 14.58 22.97 -6.75
CA ASP A 221 13.58 24.00 -7.03
C ASP A 221 13.91 25.33 -6.32
N ASP A 222 14.66 25.31 -5.21
CA ASP A 222 15.08 26.50 -4.46
C ASP A 222 16.25 27.26 -5.14
N ASP A 223 17.03 26.60 -6.01
CA ASP A 223 18.20 27.20 -6.67
C ASP A 223 17.87 27.93 -7.99
N ASP A 224 16.65 27.81 -8.53
CA ASP A 224 16.26 28.37 -9.84
C ASP A 224 15.56 29.75 -9.77
N ASP A 225 15.33 30.31 -8.56
CA ASP A 225 14.70 31.65 -8.38
C ASP A 225 15.73 32.78 -8.16
N GLY A 226 17.03 32.49 -8.26
CA GLY A 226 18.13 33.43 -7.98
C GLY A 226 18.85 33.98 -9.21
N GLY A 227 18.17 34.69 -10.13
CA GLY A 227 18.84 35.05 -11.39
C GLY A 227 18.27 36.16 -12.29
N CYS A 228 17.50 37.13 -11.81
CA CYS A 228 17.27 38.38 -12.57
C CYS A 228 18.05 39.55 -11.99
N VAL A 229 19.29 39.71 -12.42
CA VAL A 229 20.05 40.96 -12.24
C VAL A 229 19.49 42.00 -13.20
N ASN A 230 18.79 43.00 -12.66
CA ASN A 230 18.46 44.23 -13.37
C ASN A 230 19.74 45.06 -13.56
N THR A 231 20.31 45.02 -14.75
CA THR A 231 21.38 45.93 -15.15
C THR A 231 20.79 47.27 -15.59
N THR A 232 20.80 48.26 -14.69
CA THR A 232 20.62 49.67 -15.06
C THR A 232 21.90 50.15 -15.74
N ASN A 233 21.88 50.29 -17.07
CA ASN A 233 22.93 50.97 -17.81
C ASN A 233 22.61 52.46 -17.93
N ASN A 234 23.38 53.28 -17.23
CA ASN A 234 23.57 54.69 -17.54
C ASN A 234 24.47 54.79 -18.78
N THR A 235 23.98 55.41 -19.85
CA THR A 235 24.85 55.97 -20.88
C THR A 235 24.27 57.30 -21.36
N THR A 236 24.94 58.39 -20.99
CA THR A 236 24.90 59.69 -21.66
C THR A 236 25.42 59.55 -23.09
N GLY A 237 24.71 60.15 -24.04
CA GLY A 237 25.14 60.30 -25.43
C GLY A 237 24.06 60.97 -26.26
N ASP A 238 24.16 62.30 -26.35
CA ASP A 238 23.52 63.11 -27.39
C ASP A 238 23.77 62.51 -28.78
N GLU A 239 22.74 62.38 -29.62
CA GLU A 239 22.77 62.97 -30.96
C GLU A 239 21.39 62.92 -31.66
N LEU A 240 21.01 64.11 -32.11
CA LEU A 240 19.99 64.52 -33.07
C LEU A 240 19.84 63.61 -34.31
N LEU A 241 18.61 63.34 -34.77
CA LEU A 241 18.00 63.87 -36.01
C LEU A 241 16.83 63.01 -36.55
N ASN A 242 15.67 63.68 -36.66
CA ASN A 242 14.67 63.63 -37.74
C ASN A 242 14.59 62.40 -38.66
N LYS A 243 13.47 61.66 -38.58
CA LYS A 243 12.30 61.76 -39.49
C LYS A 243 11.23 60.76 -39.12
#